data_AF-A0A8T2VFR8-F1
#
_entry.id   AF-A0A8T2VFR8-F1
#
_cell.length_a   1.000
_cell.length_b   1.000
_cell.length_c   1.000
_cell.angle_alpha   90.00
_cell.angle_beta   90.00
_cell.angle_gamma   90.00
#
_symmetry.space_group_name_H-M   'P 1'
#
loop_
_entity.id
_entity.type
_entity.pdbx_description
1 polymer ?
#
loop_
_entity_poly.entity_id
_entity_poly.type
_entity_poly.pdbx_seq_one_letter_code
_entity_poly.pdbx_strand_id
1 'polypeptide(L)'
;MPIGKSQDFGTRWALLIAGSSGYGNYRHQADVCHAYHVLHKGGLKDENIVVFMYDDIATHPANPRPGTIINSPTGKDVYVGVPKDYTGSDVTVNNLLAAFLGNRSAVTGGSGKVINSGPDDHIFLFYSDHGGPGVLGMPTFPNLFAIDLVSAFKKKHEAGGYKNMVVYLEACESGSIFDGILPNDLNIYATTASNSVESSWGTYCPGMLPPPPPEYMTCLGDLYSVSWMEDSESHDLRNETLAEQYENVKARTSNYNTYTSGSHVMCFGDQKLSDDVLFAYIGNDPANEKPYLKEEFSILQSDISLGNGEKVYGTSWTGDGTQLTGVTQRDADILYLWHKFKASQEGSDSKANAQDELFEVLRRRRQIDQSVTLIGESLFGEEQVDSIFGMKRSPLVDDWDCLKGMVQGFEDHCGSLTSYGLKHMRALANICNAGIDIRKMRMVAANVCSHGESLHIWGQRIQ
;
A
#
# COMPACT_ATOMS: atom_id res chain seq x y z
N MET A 1 -29.42 7.01 30.75
CA MET A 1 -28.97 8.33 31.24
C MET A 1 -28.26 9.00 30.08
N PRO A 2 -28.50 10.29 29.80
CA PRO A 2 -27.87 10.94 28.66
C PRO A 2 -26.38 11.12 28.98
N ILE A 3 -25.50 10.55 28.15
CA ILE A 3 -24.06 10.71 28.29
C ILE A 3 -23.72 12.11 27.78
N GLY A 4 -23.79 13.08 28.69
CA GLY A 4 -23.19 14.39 28.54
C GLY A 4 -21.76 14.34 29.05
N LYS A 5 -20.81 14.46 28.13
CA LYS A 5 -19.56 15.23 28.19
C LYS A 5 -18.80 14.91 26.91
N SER A 6 -18.51 15.92 26.10
CA SER A 6 -17.49 15.81 25.05
C SER A 6 -16.24 15.23 25.69
N GLN A 7 -15.85 14.01 25.32
CA GLN A 7 -14.47 13.59 25.55
C GLN A 7 -13.62 14.62 24.83
N ASP A 8 -12.83 15.37 25.60
CA ASP A 8 -11.88 16.33 25.07
C ASP A 8 -10.75 15.50 24.45
N PHE A 9 -10.95 15.07 23.20
CA PHE A 9 -9.90 14.45 22.43
C PHE A 9 -8.88 15.53 22.11
N GLY A 10 -7.59 15.21 22.25
CA GLY A 10 -6.56 16.03 21.63
C GLY A 10 -6.77 16.13 20.12
N THR A 11 -5.88 16.86 19.46
CA THR A 11 -5.97 17.07 18.02
C THR A 11 -5.83 15.74 17.27
N ARG A 12 -6.68 15.53 16.25
CA ARG A 12 -6.52 14.45 15.28
C ARG A 12 -5.61 14.90 14.16
N TRP A 13 -4.51 14.18 13.98
CA TRP A 13 -3.54 14.38 12.91
C TRP A 13 -3.58 13.23 11.93
N ALA A 14 -3.28 13.52 10.67
CA ALA A 14 -3.15 12.48 9.65
C ALA A 14 -1.91 12.69 8.78
N LEU A 15 -1.31 11.57 8.37
CA LEU A 15 -0.21 11.51 7.42
C LEU A 15 -0.60 10.52 6.31
N LEU A 16 -0.79 11.03 5.10
CA LEU A 16 -1.24 10.26 3.94
C LEU A 16 -0.12 10.17 2.91
N ILE A 17 0.24 8.97 2.46
CA ILE A 17 1.37 8.73 1.57
C ILE A 17 1.00 7.85 0.38
N ALA A 18 1.23 8.36 -0.83
CA ALA A 18 1.29 7.56 -2.04
C ALA A 18 2.76 7.35 -2.42
N GLY A 19 3.22 6.10 -2.36
CA GLY A 19 4.63 5.74 -2.56
C GLY A 19 5.07 5.63 -4.02
N SER A 20 4.21 5.91 -4.99
CA SER A 20 4.56 5.81 -6.42
C SER A 20 4.06 6.97 -7.28
N SER A 21 4.57 6.95 -8.50
CA SER A 21 4.25 7.85 -9.61
C SER A 21 3.92 7.04 -10.86
N GLY A 22 3.51 7.73 -11.92
CA GLY A 22 3.20 7.16 -13.22
C GLY A 22 1.75 6.70 -13.32
N TYR A 23 1.16 6.85 -14.51
CA TYR A 23 -0.27 6.62 -14.71
C TYR A 23 -0.71 5.15 -14.55
N GLY A 24 0.21 4.18 -14.71
CA GLY A 24 -0.03 2.78 -14.35
C GLY A 24 -0.28 2.57 -12.85
N ASN A 25 0.13 3.52 -12.01
CA ASN A 25 -0.03 3.54 -10.55
C ASN A 25 -1.10 4.56 -10.09
N TYR A 26 -2.03 4.95 -10.98
CA TYR A 26 -3.13 5.86 -10.69
C TYR A 26 -3.80 5.62 -9.33
N ARG A 27 -4.11 4.36 -9.04
CA ARG A 27 -4.80 3.88 -7.84
C ARG A 27 -4.19 4.34 -6.51
N HIS A 28 -2.87 4.39 -6.38
CA HIS A 28 -2.24 4.74 -5.10
C HIS A 28 -2.44 6.22 -4.73
N GLN A 29 -2.37 7.12 -5.72
CA GLN A 29 -2.69 8.53 -5.49
C GLN A 29 -4.20 8.76 -5.37
N ALA A 30 -5.02 7.96 -6.07
CA ALA A 30 -6.47 7.98 -5.90
C ALA A 30 -6.91 7.55 -4.49
N ASP A 31 -6.25 6.54 -3.92
CA ASP A 31 -6.49 6.09 -2.54
C ASP A 31 -6.17 7.20 -1.54
N VAL A 32 -5.02 7.87 -1.67
CA VAL A 32 -4.62 8.97 -0.79
C VAL A 32 -5.57 10.17 -0.90
N CYS A 33 -5.97 10.50 -2.12
CA CYS A 33 -6.96 11.53 -2.41
C CYS A 33 -8.32 11.20 -1.75
N HIS A 34 -8.77 9.94 -1.86
CA HIS A 34 -10.01 9.50 -1.23
C HIS A 34 -9.91 9.52 0.30
N ALA A 35 -8.82 9.01 0.87
CA ALA A 35 -8.56 9.02 2.31
C ALA A 35 -8.58 10.45 2.87
N TYR A 36 -8.01 11.43 2.15
CA TYR A 36 -8.11 12.84 2.52
C TYR A 36 -9.57 13.29 2.67
N HIS A 37 -10.44 12.94 1.72
CA HIS A 37 -11.85 13.31 1.78
C HIS A 37 -12.62 12.60 2.89
N VAL A 38 -12.31 11.34 3.20
CA VAL A 38 -12.87 10.63 4.38
C VAL A 38 -12.55 11.43 5.65
N LEU A 39 -11.28 11.80 5.84
CA LEU A 39 -10.82 12.54 7.02
C LEU A 39 -11.37 13.97 7.10
N HIS A 40 -11.38 14.68 5.96
CA HIS A 40 -11.85 16.06 5.89
C HIS A 40 -13.36 16.14 6.17
N LYS A 41 -14.17 15.23 5.59
CA LYS A 41 -15.60 15.10 5.93
C LYS A 41 -15.80 14.68 7.38
N GLY A 42 -14.89 13.87 7.92
CA GLY A 42 -14.83 13.50 9.34
C GLY A 42 -14.52 14.66 10.30
N GLY A 43 -14.16 15.83 9.76
CA GLY A 43 -13.89 17.05 10.53
C GLY A 43 -12.42 17.25 10.91
N LEU A 44 -11.48 16.48 10.34
CA LEU A 44 -10.06 16.81 10.43
C LEU A 44 -9.77 18.06 9.58
N LYS A 45 -8.90 18.94 10.09
CA LYS A 45 -8.53 20.18 9.42
C LYS A 45 -7.31 19.97 8.52
N ASP A 46 -7.24 20.69 7.41
CA ASP A 46 -6.10 20.63 6.48
C ASP A 46 -4.75 20.93 7.13
N GLU A 47 -4.72 21.80 8.15
CA GLU A 47 -3.51 22.10 8.92
C GLU A 47 -2.93 20.88 9.66
N ASN A 48 -3.76 19.86 9.91
CA ASN A 48 -3.41 18.63 10.61
C ASN A 48 -3.35 17.40 9.71
N ILE A 49 -3.62 17.55 8.40
CA ILE A 49 -3.49 16.48 7.40
C ILE A 49 -2.28 16.82 6.52
N VAL A 50 -1.24 15.98 6.59
CA VAL A 50 -0.03 16.10 5.75
C VAL A 50 -0.13 15.10 4.61
N VAL A 51 -0.02 15.58 3.37
CA VAL A 51 -0.16 14.73 2.17
C VAL A 51 1.14 14.62 1.38
N PHE A 52 1.56 13.38 1.15
CA PHE A 52 2.63 13.00 0.24
C PHE A 52 2.02 12.28 -0.97
N MET A 53 2.10 12.90 -2.15
CA MET A 53 1.71 12.27 -3.40
C MET A 53 2.50 12.88 -4.54
N TYR A 54 2.94 12.08 -5.52
CA TYR A 54 3.82 12.59 -6.57
C TYR A 54 3.15 13.68 -7.45
N ASP A 55 1.82 13.67 -7.52
CA ASP A 55 0.96 14.69 -8.16
C ASP A 55 1.06 14.73 -9.69
N ASP A 56 1.29 13.57 -10.31
CA ASP A 56 1.45 13.41 -11.76
C ASP A 56 0.25 12.73 -12.45
N ILE A 57 -0.84 12.47 -11.72
CA ILE A 57 -2.01 11.73 -12.23
C ILE A 57 -3.09 12.65 -12.80
N ALA A 58 -3.48 13.69 -12.08
CA ALA A 58 -4.61 14.54 -12.47
C ALA A 58 -4.37 15.26 -13.81
N THR A 59 -3.14 15.68 -14.08
CA THR A 59 -2.75 16.36 -15.32
C THR A 59 -2.03 15.44 -16.31
N HIS A 60 -2.00 14.13 -16.06
CA HIS A 60 -1.33 13.19 -16.94
C HIS A 60 -1.95 13.20 -18.35
N PRO A 61 -1.18 13.15 -19.44
CA PRO A 61 -1.74 13.10 -20.81
C PRO A 61 -2.66 11.91 -21.08
N ALA A 62 -2.48 10.82 -20.34
CA ALA A 62 -3.34 9.63 -20.41
C ALA A 62 -4.60 9.72 -19.53
N ASN A 63 -4.76 10.80 -18.74
CA ASN A 63 -5.95 11.01 -17.93
C ASN A 63 -7.11 11.46 -18.83
N PRO A 64 -8.18 10.66 -18.98
CA PRO A 64 -9.30 11.02 -19.85
C PRO A 64 -10.13 12.18 -19.30
N ARG A 65 -9.98 12.53 -18.02
CA ARG A 65 -10.68 13.62 -17.35
C ARG A 65 -9.65 14.52 -16.62
N PRO A 66 -8.91 15.36 -17.37
CA PRO A 66 -7.85 16.18 -16.81
C PRO A 66 -8.32 17.03 -15.62
N GLY A 67 -7.49 17.11 -14.58
CA GLY A 67 -7.79 17.81 -13.33
C GLY A 67 -8.66 17.02 -12.35
N THR A 68 -8.98 15.75 -12.63
CA THR A 68 -9.76 14.89 -11.74
C THR A 68 -9.08 13.54 -11.47
N ILE A 69 -9.36 12.97 -10.29
CA ILE A 69 -9.01 11.61 -9.91
C ILE A 69 -10.24 10.95 -9.28
N ILE A 70 -10.57 9.71 -9.63
CA ILE A 70 -11.70 8.95 -9.06
C ILE A 70 -11.17 7.67 -8.41
N ASN A 71 -11.74 7.23 -7.28
CA ASN A 71 -11.30 6.00 -6.59
C ASN A 71 -12.34 4.88 -6.59
N SER A 72 -13.42 5.02 -7.37
CA SER A 72 -14.40 3.96 -7.61
C SER A 72 -15.09 4.12 -8.97
N PRO A 73 -15.69 3.06 -9.54
CA PRO A 73 -16.28 3.10 -10.88
C PRO A 73 -17.35 4.18 -11.09
N THR A 74 -18.15 4.42 -10.06
CA THR A 74 -19.22 5.44 -10.03
C THR A 74 -18.86 6.61 -9.11
N GLY A 75 -17.59 6.69 -8.68
CA GLY A 75 -17.10 7.68 -7.74
C GLY A 75 -17.07 9.09 -8.32
N LYS A 76 -17.16 10.06 -7.41
CA LYS A 76 -16.90 11.47 -7.73
C LYS A 76 -15.39 11.73 -7.75
N ASP A 77 -15.03 12.92 -8.21
CA ASP A 77 -13.66 13.41 -8.06
C ASP A 77 -13.25 13.45 -6.59
N VAL A 78 -12.03 12.96 -6.32
CA VAL A 78 -11.37 12.97 -5.02
C VAL A 78 -10.08 13.80 -5.04
N TYR A 79 -9.73 14.43 -6.16
CA TYR A 79 -8.49 15.21 -6.28
C TYR A 79 -8.61 16.64 -5.78
N VAL A 80 -9.72 17.30 -6.10
CA VAL A 80 -9.90 18.72 -5.81
C VAL A 80 -9.97 18.97 -4.31
N GLY A 81 -9.12 19.87 -3.83
CA GLY A 81 -9.04 20.27 -2.42
C GLY A 81 -7.96 19.52 -1.64
N VAL A 82 -7.37 18.45 -2.18
CA VAL A 82 -6.26 17.73 -1.52
C VAL A 82 -5.02 18.64 -1.41
N PRO A 83 -4.46 18.85 -0.21
CA PRO A 83 -3.25 19.64 -0.02
C PRO A 83 -2.05 19.08 -0.81
N LYS A 84 -1.21 19.98 -1.32
CA LYS A 84 0.03 19.65 -2.03
C LYS A 84 1.24 19.87 -1.12
N ASP A 85 1.28 19.16 0.01
CA ASP A 85 2.33 19.38 1.01
C ASP A 85 3.69 18.92 0.52
N TYR A 86 3.75 17.71 -0.04
CA TYR A 86 4.96 17.15 -0.63
C TYR A 86 4.61 16.46 -1.94
N THR A 87 5.10 17.01 -3.05
CA THR A 87 4.83 16.51 -4.40
C THR A 87 6.10 16.37 -5.23
N GLY A 88 6.02 15.61 -6.33
CA GLY A 88 7.16 15.34 -7.21
C GLY A 88 8.40 14.86 -6.45
N SER A 89 9.51 15.57 -6.66
CA SER A 89 10.81 15.26 -6.03
C SER A 89 10.85 15.44 -4.51
N ASP A 90 9.84 16.09 -3.91
CA ASP A 90 9.78 16.30 -2.46
C ASP A 90 9.17 15.10 -1.73
N VAL A 91 8.64 14.11 -2.45
CA VAL A 91 8.16 12.83 -1.88
C VAL A 91 9.35 11.90 -1.61
N THR A 92 10.12 12.24 -0.58
CA THR A 92 11.35 11.55 -0.17
C THR A 92 11.20 10.91 1.21
N VAL A 93 12.00 9.86 1.48
CA VAL A 93 12.08 9.26 2.82
C VAL A 93 12.49 10.28 3.87
N ASN A 94 13.43 11.18 3.55
CA ASN A 94 13.86 12.22 4.49
C ASN A 94 12.70 13.14 4.89
N ASN A 95 11.96 13.67 3.90
CA ASN A 95 10.82 14.54 4.18
C ASN A 95 9.72 13.80 4.92
N LEU A 96 9.45 12.54 4.55
CA LEU A 96 8.44 11.72 5.22
C LEU A 96 8.75 11.54 6.71
N LEU A 97 9.97 11.09 7.03
CA LEU A 97 10.37 10.86 8.42
C LEU A 97 10.48 12.19 9.19
N ALA A 98 10.95 13.27 8.56
CA ALA A 98 11.01 14.60 9.17
C ALA A 98 9.61 15.14 9.48
N ALA A 99 8.66 15.02 8.54
CA ALA A 99 7.28 15.44 8.71
C ALA A 99 6.59 14.63 9.80
N PHE A 100 6.76 13.31 9.81
CA PHE A 100 6.22 12.44 10.86
C PHE A 100 6.76 12.81 12.26
N LEU A 101 8.07 13.06 12.37
CA LEU A 101 8.71 13.42 13.64
C LEU A 101 8.45 14.87 14.07
N GLY A 102 7.70 15.68 13.30
CA GLY A 102 7.46 17.08 13.63
C GLY A 102 8.69 17.98 13.42
N ASN A 103 9.74 17.49 12.73
CA ASN A 103 10.99 18.20 12.55
C ASN A 103 10.99 19.06 11.28
N ARG A 104 10.35 20.24 11.36
CA ARG A 104 10.29 21.20 10.25
C ARG A 104 11.67 21.61 9.72
N SER A 105 12.71 21.64 10.56
CA SER A 105 14.06 22.06 10.14
C SER A 105 14.79 21.03 9.27
N ALA A 106 14.39 19.76 9.31
CA ALA A 106 14.95 18.68 8.50
C ALA A 106 14.22 18.48 7.17
N VAL A 107 13.10 19.18 6.96
CA VAL A 107 12.35 19.16 5.72
C VAL A 107 13.09 19.97 4.64
N THR A 108 13.16 19.41 3.43
CA THR A 108 13.72 20.06 2.24
C THR A 108 12.64 20.11 1.14
N GLY A 109 12.25 21.31 0.72
CA GLY A 109 11.13 21.47 -0.23
C GLY A 109 9.76 21.33 0.43
N GLY A 110 8.71 21.20 -0.38
CA GLY A 110 7.32 21.08 0.06
C GLY A 110 6.77 22.31 0.80
N SER A 111 5.59 22.16 1.41
CA SER A 111 4.93 23.19 2.21
C SER A 111 5.56 23.39 3.58
N GLY A 112 6.40 22.45 4.02
CA GLY A 112 6.96 22.39 5.37
C GLY A 112 5.96 22.00 6.46
N LYS A 113 4.74 21.57 6.11
CA LYS A 113 3.75 21.07 7.07
C LYS A 113 4.24 19.75 7.66
N VAL A 114 4.19 19.63 8.98
CA VAL A 114 4.67 18.48 9.74
C VAL A 114 3.66 18.09 10.82
N ILE A 115 3.74 16.85 11.30
CA ILE A 115 2.90 16.32 12.39
C ILE A 115 3.41 16.84 13.73
N ASN A 116 3.03 18.08 14.06
CA ASN A 116 3.43 18.78 15.29
C ASN A 116 2.48 18.46 16.46
N SER A 117 2.28 17.17 16.69
CA SER A 117 1.36 16.62 17.69
C SER A 117 1.94 16.60 19.11
N GLY A 118 1.05 16.68 20.10
CA GLY A 118 1.35 16.56 21.53
C GLY A 118 0.88 15.23 22.15
N PRO A 119 1.05 15.06 23.47
CA PRO A 119 0.80 13.79 24.17
C PRO A 119 -0.67 13.37 24.27
N ASP A 120 -1.62 14.27 24.05
CA ASP A 120 -3.06 13.98 24.08
C ASP A 120 -3.66 13.75 22.68
N ASP A 121 -2.86 13.97 21.64
CA ASP A 121 -3.27 13.92 20.24
C ASP A 121 -3.34 12.49 19.69
N HIS A 122 -4.15 12.28 18.66
CA HIS A 122 -4.24 11.01 17.95
C HIS A 122 -3.66 11.17 16.54
N ILE A 123 -2.97 10.14 16.06
CA ILE A 123 -2.38 10.14 14.71
C ILE A 123 -2.97 8.99 13.89
N PHE A 124 -3.40 9.29 12.68
CA PHE A 124 -3.73 8.31 11.66
C PHE A 124 -2.69 8.37 10.53
N LEU A 125 -1.97 7.27 10.29
CA LEU A 125 -1.04 7.15 9.17
C LEU A 125 -1.63 6.18 8.15
N PHE A 126 -1.72 6.61 6.89
CA PHE A 126 -2.12 5.74 5.78
C PHE A 126 -1.09 5.80 4.66
N TYR A 127 -0.60 4.64 4.26
CA TYR A 127 0.29 4.47 3.12
C TYR A 127 -0.35 3.54 2.09
N SER A 128 -0.31 3.93 0.82
CA SER A 128 -0.71 3.11 -0.33
C SER A 128 0.35 3.13 -1.42
N ASP A 129 0.92 1.97 -1.73
CA ASP A 129 1.82 1.76 -2.87
C ASP A 129 2.17 0.27 -3.12
N HIS A 130 3.15 0.03 -3.99
CA HIS A 130 4.02 -1.14 -4.01
C HIS A 130 4.80 -1.37 -2.71
N GLY A 131 5.06 -2.65 -2.45
CA GLY A 131 5.94 -3.10 -1.38
C GLY A 131 6.71 -4.34 -1.76
N GLY A 132 7.61 -4.71 -0.87
CA GLY A 132 8.27 -6.00 -0.84
C GLY A 132 8.66 -6.36 0.59
N PRO A 133 9.22 -7.56 0.81
CA PRO A 133 9.67 -7.95 2.13
C PRO A 133 10.58 -6.89 2.78
N GLY A 134 10.10 -6.27 3.87
CA GLY A 134 10.84 -5.30 4.68
C GLY A 134 11.05 -3.91 4.06
N VAL A 135 10.39 -3.59 2.94
CA VAL A 135 10.55 -2.30 2.25
C VAL A 135 9.26 -1.82 1.59
N LEU A 136 9.06 -0.52 1.65
CA LEU A 136 7.95 0.21 1.04
C LEU A 136 8.47 1.10 -0.09
N GLY A 137 7.78 1.11 -1.23
CA GLY A 137 8.12 1.94 -2.38
C GLY A 137 8.09 3.44 -2.07
N MET A 138 8.97 4.19 -2.74
CA MET A 138 8.91 5.65 -2.78
C MET A 138 9.12 6.09 -4.24
N PRO A 139 8.48 7.18 -4.69
CA PRO A 139 8.63 7.63 -6.08
C PRO A 139 10.01 8.28 -6.30
N THR A 140 10.73 8.56 -5.22
CA THR A 140 12.13 8.98 -5.22
C THR A 140 12.98 7.97 -4.45
N PHE A 141 14.22 7.75 -4.88
CA PHE A 141 15.14 6.87 -4.18
C PHE A 141 15.81 7.61 -3.00
N PRO A 142 16.11 6.90 -1.89
CA PRO A 142 15.87 5.46 -1.66
C PRO A 142 14.42 5.15 -1.26
N ASN A 143 14.06 3.86 -1.35
CA ASN A 143 12.82 3.33 -0.78
C ASN A 143 12.82 3.36 0.76
N LEU A 144 11.64 3.24 1.38
CA LEU A 144 11.49 3.26 2.84
C LEU A 144 11.65 1.87 3.42
N PHE A 145 12.72 1.63 4.18
CA PHE A 145 12.93 0.36 4.88
C PHE A 145 12.10 0.30 6.18
N ALA A 146 11.59 -0.89 6.50
CA ALA A 146 10.77 -1.14 7.69
C ALA A 146 11.45 -0.65 8.98
N ILE A 147 12.76 -0.90 9.12
CA ILE A 147 13.51 -0.50 10.31
C ILE A 147 13.55 1.02 10.50
N ASP A 148 13.57 1.81 9.41
CA ASP A 148 13.65 3.27 9.49
C ASP A 148 12.30 3.84 9.94
N LEU A 149 11.20 3.29 9.41
CA LEU A 149 9.84 3.64 9.82
C LEU A 149 9.58 3.30 11.30
N VAL A 150 9.86 2.05 11.71
CA VAL A 150 9.65 1.63 13.11
C VAL A 150 10.59 2.38 14.07
N SER A 151 11.80 2.73 13.64
CA SER A 151 12.69 3.60 14.43
C SER A 151 12.14 5.01 14.59
N ALA A 152 11.49 5.56 13.58
CA ALA A 152 10.80 6.84 13.70
C ALA A 152 9.60 6.75 14.65
N PHE A 153 8.84 5.65 14.62
CA PHE A 153 7.75 5.39 15.56
C PHE A 153 8.23 5.39 17.01
N LYS A 154 9.33 4.68 17.30
CA LYS A 154 9.97 4.66 18.63
C LYS A 154 10.38 6.07 19.07
N LYS A 155 11.07 6.82 18.20
CA LYS A 155 11.48 8.21 18.49
C LYS A 155 10.29 9.12 18.80
N LYS A 156 9.19 9.01 18.04
CA LYS A 156 8.00 9.83 18.28
C LYS A 156 7.29 9.44 19.59
N HIS A 157 7.24 8.15 19.90
CA HIS A 157 6.71 7.65 21.17
C HIS A 157 7.54 8.14 22.37
N GLU A 158 8.87 8.00 22.31
CA GLU A 158 9.80 8.49 23.34
C GLU A 158 9.68 10.00 23.59
N ALA A 159 9.36 10.77 22.54
CA ALA A 159 9.12 12.20 22.63
C ALA A 159 7.72 12.57 23.19
N GLY A 160 6.87 11.58 23.50
CA GLY A 160 5.49 11.82 23.92
C GLY A 160 4.65 12.51 22.84
N GLY A 161 4.93 12.19 21.57
CA GLY A 161 4.35 12.91 20.43
C GLY A 161 2.93 12.50 20.06
N TYR A 162 2.28 11.61 20.80
CA TYR A 162 0.87 11.22 20.62
C TYR A 162 0.39 10.45 21.84
N LYS A 163 -0.94 10.39 22.01
CA LYS A 163 -1.60 9.48 22.93
C LYS A 163 -1.64 8.07 22.35
N ASN A 164 -2.29 7.95 21.19
CA ASN A 164 -2.49 6.73 20.43
C ASN A 164 -2.28 6.99 18.92
N MET A 165 -1.79 5.99 18.19
CA MET A 165 -1.59 6.06 16.75
C MET A 165 -2.15 4.83 16.04
N VAL A 166 -2.82 5.05 14.91
CA VAL A 166 -3.30 4.01 13.99
C VAL A 166 -2.52 4.09 12.68
N VAL A 167 -2.13 2.92 12.15
CA VAL A 167 -1.34 2.80 10.91
C VAL A 167 -2.02 1.82 9.95
N TYR A 168 -2.48 2.30 8.81
CA TYR A 168 -3.04 1.48 7.73
C TYR A 168 -2.05 1.39 6.58
N LEU A 169 -1.77 0.18 6.12
CA LEU A 169 -0.69 -0.09 5.17
C LEU A 169 -1.14 -0.94 3.99
N GLU A 170 -1.42 -0.29 2.86
CA GLU A 170 -1.64 -0.92 1.56
C GLU A 170 -0.31 -1.10 0.84
N ALA A 171 0.18 -2.35 0.84
CA ALA A 171 1.31 -2.78 0.03
C ALA A 171 1.41 -4.31 -0.05
N CYS A 172 2.14 -4.81 -1.06
CA CYS A 172 2.60 -6.20 -1.11
C CYS A 172 3.53 -6.52 0.06
N GLU A 173 3.37 -7.72 0.61
CA GLU A 173 4.12 -8.23 1.75
C GLU A 173 4.14 -7.26 2.95
N SER A 174 3.10 -6.44 3.11
CA SER A 174 3.06 -5.33 4.08
C SER A 174 3.17 -5.79 5.52
N GLY A 175 2.73 -7.02 5.84
CA GLY A 175 2.96 -7.61 7.17
C GLY A 175 4.44 -7.68 7.56
N SER A 176 5.36 -7.79 6.59
CA SER A 176 6.80 -7.84 6.83
C SER A 176 7.41 -6.52 7.32
N ILE A 177 6.66 -5.42 7.27
CA ILE A 177 7.09 -4.12 7.78
C ILE A 177 7.03 -4.09 9.32
N PHE A 178 6.15 -4.89 9.92
CA PHE A 178 5.92 -4.89 11.37
C PHE A 178 6.27 -6.22 12.04
N ASP A 179 6.14 -7.35 11.35
CA ASP A 179 6.38 -8.70 11.87
C ASP A 179 7.81 -8.84 12.44
N GLY A 180 7.91 -9.07 13.75
CA GLY A 180 9.18 -9.19 14.49
C GLY A 180 9.91 -7.87 14.75
N ILE A 181 9.34 -6.71 14.38
CA ILE A 181 10.01 -5.40 14.43
C ILE A 181 9.23 -4.39 15.29
N LEU A 182 7.90 -4.31 15.12
CA LEU A 182 7.04 -3.37 15.83
C LEU A 182 6.73 -3.86 17.26
N PRO A 183 7.15 -3.12 18.32
CA PRO A 183 6.79 -3.46 19.70
C PRO A 183 5.31 -3.21 20.01
N ASN A 184 4.79 -3.91 21.02
CA ASN A 184 3.39 -3.83 21.44
C ASN A 184 3.12 -2.78 22.54
N ASP A 185 4.12 -1.98 22.93
CA ASP A 185 4.07 -1.01 24.02
C ASP A 185 4.28 0.44 23.56
N LEU A 186 4.07 0.71 22.27
CA LEU A 186 4.20 2.05 21.69
C LEU A 186 2.87 2.82 21.58
N ASN A 187 1.74 2.25 22.02
CA ASN A 187 0.39 2.77 21.75
C ASN A 187 0.10 2.93 20.23
N ILE A 188 0.56 1.96 19.45
CA ILE A 188 0.38 1.91 18.00
C ILE A 188 -0.45 0.68 17.66
N TYR A 189 -1.53 0.85 16.91
CA TYR A 189 -2.27 -0.23 16.27
C TYR A 189 -2.08 -0.16 14.76
N ALA A 190 -1.50 -1.20 14.17
CA ALA A 190 -1.23 -1.24 12.74
C ALA A 190 -2.03 -2.35 12.07
N THR A 191 -2.59 -2.08 10.89
CA THR A 191 -3.18 -3.10 10.01
C THR A 191 -2.53 -3.07 8.63
N THR A 192 -2.41 -4.23 7.99
CA THR A 192 -1.72 -4.37 6.71
C THR A 192 -2.59 -5.10 5.70
N ALA A 193 -2.54 -4.69 4.43
CA ALA A 193 -3.31 -5.30 3.35
C ALA A 193 -2.98 -6.78 3.10
N SER A 194 -1.76 -7.20 3.42
CA SER A 194 -1.28 -8.56 3.22
C SER A 194 -0.39 -9.03 4.38
N ASN A 195 -0.20 -10.35 4.48
CA ASN A 195 0.79 -10.94 5.37
C ASN A 195 2.24 -10.70 4.86
N SER A 196 3.25 -11.29 5.51
CA SER A 196 4.66 -11.05 5.18
C SER A 196 5.16 -11.75 3.90
N VAL A 197 4.31 -12.51 3.19
CA VAL A 197 4.73 -13.38 2.07
C VAL A 197 3.86 -13.32 0.82
N GLU A 198 2.71 -12.65 0.86
CA GLU A 198 1.79 -12.53 -0.26
C GLU A 198 1.71 -11.10 -0.80
N SER A 199 1.21 -10.96 -2.03
CA SER A 199 0.94 -9.65 -2.63
C SER A 199 -0.37 -9.06 -2.13
N SER A 200 -0.51 -7.73 -2.22
CA SER A 200 -1.82 -7.09 -2.18
C SER A 200 -2.41 -6.94 -3.58
N TRP A 201 -3.59 -6.34 -3.68
CA TRP A 201 -4.45 -6.43 -4.86
C TRP A 201 -4.99 -5.06 -5.27
N GLY A 202 -4.79 -4.70 -6.53
CA GLY A 202 -5.50 -3.62 -7.19
C GLY A 202 -6.94 -4.04 -7.55
N THR A 203 -7.86 -3.09 -7.55
CA THR A 203 -9.27 -3.29 -7.87
C THR A 203 -9.81 -2.19 -8.79
N TYR A 204 -11.06 -2.33 -9.24
CA TYR A 204 -11.69 -1.40 -10.18
C TYR A 204 -10.87 -1.23 -11.46
N CYS A 205 -10.46 -2.37 -12.01
CA CYS A 205 -9.55 -2.45 -13.15
C CYS A 205 -10.29 -2.72 -14.47
N PRO A 206 -9.74 -2.27 -15.62
CA PRO A 206 -10.28 -2.61 -16.92
C PRO A 206 -10.33 -4.13 -17.13
N GLY A 207 -11.44 -4.64 -17.68
CA GLY A 207 -11.64 -6.07 -17.89
C GLY A 207 -11.94 -6.87 -16.61
N MET A 208 -12.11 -6.20 -15.47
CA MET A 208 -12.47 -6.80 -14.17
C MET A 208 -13.84 -6.28 -13.69
N LEU A 209 -14.37 -6.85 -12.60
CA LEU A 209 -15.67 -6.49 -12.03
C LEU A 209 -15.53 -5.94 -10.61
N PRO A 210 -16.16 -4.78 -10.31
CA PRO A 210 -16.77 -3.85 -11.26
C PRO A 210 -15.68 -3.10 -12.07
N PRO A 211 -15.88 -2.87 -13.38
CA PRO A 211 -14.90 -2.18 -14.21
C PRO A 211 -14.96 -0.67 -13.98
N PRO A 212 -13.88 0.07 -14.25
CA PRO A 212 -13.92 1.52 -14.28
C PRO A 212 -14.72 2.03 -15.50
N PRO A 213 -15.02 3.33 -15.59
CA PRO A 213 -15.52 3.93 -16.83
C PRO A 213 -14.59 3.58 -18.02
N PRO A 214 -15.12 3.23 -19.21
CA PRO A 214 -14.34 2.65 -20.30
C PRO A 214 -13.15 3.47 -20.79
N GLU A 215 -13.15 4.79 -20.55
CA GLU A 215 -12.06 5.70 -20.89
C GLU A 215 -10.82 5.54 -19.99
N TYR A 216 -10.96 4.93 -18.81
CA TYR A 216 -9.84 4.62 -17.93
C TYR A 216 -9.24 3.27 -18.29
N MET A 217 -7.96 3.27 -18.65
CA MET A 217 -7.20 2.06 -18.99
C MET A 217 -6.35 1.53 -17.81
N THR A 218 -6.55 2.06 -16.62
CA THR A 218 -5.79 1.73 -15.40
C THR A 218 -6.75 1.43 -14.25
N CYS A 219 -6.28 0.74 -13.21
CA CYS A 219 -7.06 0.48 -12.00
C CYS A 219 -7.29 1.77 -11.21
N LEU A 220 -8.47 1.91 -10.59
CA LEU A 220 -8.84 3.14 -9.87
C LEU A 220 -8.52 3.14 -8.37
N GLY A 221 -8.35 1.97 -7.77
CA GLY A 221 -8.08 1.84 -6.34
C GLY A 221 -7.48 0.49 -5.97
N ASP A 222 -7.17 0.32 -4.70
CA ASP A 222 -6.59 -0.89 -4.14
C ASP A 222 -7.55 -1.57 -3.16
N LEU A 223 -7.61 -2.91 -3.17
CA LEU A 223 -8.69 -3.67 -2.56
C LEU A 223 -8.79 -3.41 -1.05
N TYR A 224 -7.68 -3.42 -0.32
CA TYR A 224 -7.70 -3.13 1.12
C TYR A 224 -8.04 -1.65 1.36
N SER A 225 -7.47 -0.75 0.57
CA SER A 225 -7.73 0.70 0.66
C SER A 225 -9.22 1.03 0.49
N VAL A 226 -9.83 0.63 -0.62
CA VAL A 226 -11.24 0.92 -0.88
C VAL A 226 -12.15 0.20 0.12
N SER A 227 -11.70 -0.92 0.68
CA SER A 227 -12.46 -1.64 1.71
C SER A 227 -12.63 -0.80 2.97
N TRP A 228 -11.57 -0.20 3.52
CA TRP A 228 -11.68 0.59 4.76
C TRP A 228 -12.29 1.97 4.50
N MET A 229 -12.01 2.58 3.34
CA MET A 229 -12.55 3.91 3.02
C MET A 229 -14.06 3.87 2.80
N GLU A 230 -14.56 2.94 1.98
CA GLU A 230 -15.99 2.83 1.69
C GLU A 230 -16.80 2.35 2.92
N ASP A 231 -16.18 1.52 3.77
CA ASP A 231 -16.71 1.18 5.09
C ASP A 231 -16.83 2.43 5.98
N SER A 232 -15.76 3.23 6.08
CA SER A 232 -15.76 4.47 6.86
C SER A 232 -16.78 5.50 6.37
N GLU A 233 -17.00 5.58 5.05
CA GLU A 233 -17.99 6.49 4.45
C GLU A 233 -19.44 6.04 4.65
N SER A 234 -19.70 4.79 5.04
CA SER A 234 -21.06 4.23 5.13
C SER A 234 -21.54 4.01 6.57
N HIS A 235 -20.70 4.27 7.57
CA HIS A 235 -20.99 4.04 8.99
C HIS A 235 -20.88 5.32 9.85
N ASP A 236 -21.54 5.28 11.02
CA ASP A 236 -21.33 6.27 12.09
C ASP A 236 -20.12 5.83 12.93
N LEU A 237 -18.99 6.49 12.70
CA LEU A 237 -17.67 6.13 13.23
C LEU A 237 -17.51 6.37 14.73
N ARG A 238 -18.54 6.93 15.38
CA ARG A 238 -18.63 7.02 16.84
C ARG A 238 -19.08 5.71 17.48
N ASN A 239 -19.62 4.79 16.68
CA ASN A 239 -20.11 3.49 17.13
C ASN A 239 -19.24 2.33 16.64
N GLU A 240 -18.55 2.50 15.51
CA GLU A 240 -17.68 1.47 14.95
C GLU A 240 -16.27 1.55 15.54
N THR A 241 -15.78 0.40 16.00
CA THR A 241 -14.44 0.21 16.56
C THR A 241 -13.41 -0.14 15.50
N LEU A 242 -12.13 0.05 15.82
CA LEU A 242 -11.02 -0.43 14.99
C LEU A 242 -11.06 -1.96 14.75
N ALA A 243 -11.54 -2.73 15.74
CA ALA A 243 -11.72 -4.18 15.62
C ALA A 243 -12.81 -4.55 14.61
N GLU A 244 -13.96 -3.85 14.65
CA GLU A 244 -15.07 -4.09 13.73
C GLU A 244 -14.67 -3.78 12.28
N GLN A 245 -14.06 -2.62 12.05
CA GLN A 245 -13.56 -2.27 10.72
C GLN A 245 -12.46 -3.25 10.25
N TYR A 246 -11.55 -3.68 11.14
CA TYR A 246 -10.54 -4.69 10.78
C TYR A 246 -11.20 -5.97 10.26
N GLU A 247 -12.24 -6.48 10.92
CA GLU A 247 -12.95 -7.69 10.47
C GLU A 247 -13.73 -7.45 9.16
N ASN A 248 -14.38 -6.30 8.98
CA ASN A 248 -15.05 -5.93 7.73
C ASN A 248 -14.06 -5.87 6.56
N VAL A 249 -12.93 -5.18 6.76
CA VAL A 249 -11.86 -5.02 5.77
C VAL A 249 -11.21 -6.36 5.45
N LYS A 250 -10.94 -7.19 6.46
CA LYS A 250 -10.41 -8.54 6.29
C LYS A 250 -11.36 -9.45 5.51
N ALA A 251 -12.66 -9.40 5.80
CA ALA A 251 -13.66 -10.17 5.07
C ALA A 251 -13.70 -9.77 3.59
N ARG A 252 -13.73 -8.46 3.29
CA ARG A 252 -13.74 -7.97 1.90
C ARG A 252 -12.42 -8.25 1.17
N THR A 253 -11.29 -8.00 1.82
CA THR A 253 -9.94 -8.17 1.24
C THR A 253 -9.59 -9.64 1.00
N SER A 254 -10.09 -10.57 1.82
CA SER A 254 -9.94 -12.01 1.59
C SER A 254 -10.87 -12.56 0.50
N ASN A 255 -11.63 -11.68 -0.17
CA ASN A 255 -12.73 -12.05 -1.05
C ASN A 255 -13.68 -13.04 -0.35
N TYR A 256 -14.12 -12.67 0.85
CA TYR A 256 -14.99 -13.46 1.74
C TYR A 256 -14.42 -14.85 2.03
N ASN A 257 -13.16 -14.90 2.48
CA ASN A 257 -12.39 -16.11 2.81
C ASN A 257 -12.11 -17.07 1.63
N THR A 258 -12.28 -16.64 0.38
CA THR A 258 -11.96 -17.47 -0.79
C THR A 258 -10.51 -17.32 -1.23
N TYR A 259 -9.90 -16.16 -0.98
CA TYR A 259 -8.52 -15.81 -1.36
C TYR A 259 -8.19 -16.01 -2.85
N THR A 260 -9.19 -16.04 -3.73
CA THR A 260 -9.02 -16.18 -5.19
C THR A 260 -8.47 -14.91 -5.84
N SER A 261 -8.79 -13.76 -5.28
CA SER A 261 -8.32 -12.42 -5.67
C SER A 261 -8.31 -11.54 -4.42
N GLY A 262 -7.48 -11.92 -3.45
CA GLY A 262 -7.48 -11.34 -2.13
C GLY A 262 -6.30 -11.77 -1.28
N SER A 263 -6.16 -11.15 -0.12
CA SER A 263 -5.04 -11.33 0.81
C SER A 263 -5.51 -11.39 2.26
N HIS A 264 -4.61 -11.80 3.15
CA HIS A 264 -4.83 -11.87 4.59
C HIS A 264 -4.48 -10.53 5.22
N VAL A 265 -5.49 -9.79 5.67
CA VAL A 265 -5.29 -8.56 6.44
C VAL A 265 -4.76 -8.93 7.82
N MET A 266 -3.61 -8.36 8.19
CA MET A 266 -2.95 -8.61 9.48
C MET A 266 -3.08 -7.42 10.40
N CYS A 267 -2.95 -7.64 11.71
CA CYS A 267 -2.86 -6.59 12.72
C CYS A 267 -1.59 -6.77 13.59
N PHE A 268 -1.02 -5.65 14.05
CA PHE A 268 0.23 -5.60 14.82
C PHE A 268 0.19 -4.48 15.87
N GLY A 269 1.16 -4.51 16.80
CA GLY A 269 1.29 -3.51 17.85
C GLY A 269 0.35 -3.75 19.03
N ASP A 270 -0.02 -2.67 19.72
CA ASP A 270 -0.86 -2.74 20.92
C ASP A 270 -2.31 -3.04 20.55
N GLN A 271 -2.71 -4.30 20.75
CA GLN A 271 -4.05 -4.79 20.43
C GLN A 271 -5.14 -4.18 21.31
N LYS A 272 -4.80 -3.55 22.46
CA LYS A 272 -5.82 -2.93 23.32
C LYS A 272 -6.51 -1.74 22.65
N LEU A 273 -5.85 -1.12 21.67
CA LEU A 273 -6.45 -0.03 20.91
C LEU A 273 -7.54 -0.51 19.95
N SER A 274 -7.69 -1.82 19.69
CA SER A 274 -8.73 -2.31 18.78
C SER A 274 -10.15 -1.97 19.27
N ASP A 275 -10.30 -1.72 20.58
CA ASP A 275 -11.56 -1.32 21.22
C ASP A 275 -11.86 0.19 21.06
N ASP A 276 -10.91 1.00 20.59
CA ASP A 276 -11.15 2.41 20.31
C ASP A 276 -12.09 2.57 19.11
N VAL A 277 -12.97 3.57 19.20
CA VAL A 277 -13.85 3.95 18.09
C VAL A 277 -13.08 4.72 17.01
N LEU A 278 -13.43 4.49 15.75
CA LEU A 278 -12.79 5.11 14.59
C LEU A 278 -12.81 6.65 14.65
N PHE A 279 -13.86 7.23 15.24
CA PHE A 279 -14.00 8.67 15.45
C PHE A 279 -12.79 9.32 16.14
N ALA A 280 -12.08 8.59 17.02
CA ALA A 280 -10.91 9.10 17.70
C ALA A 280 -9.74 9.41 16.75
N TYR A 281 -9.71 8.78 15.56
CA TYR A 281 -8.62 8.89 14.60
C TYR A 281 -9.06 9.59 13.31
N ILE A 282 -10.18 9.16 12.73
CA ILE A 282 -10.62 9.58 11.40
C ILE A 282 -11.87 10.47 11.40
N GLY A 283 -12.41 10.79 12.58
CA GLY A 283 -13.59 11.64 12.72
C GLY A 283 -14.89 10.94 12.32
N ASN A 284 -15.96 11.71 12.06
CA ASN A 284 -17.24 11.17 11.60
C ASN A 284 -17.95 12.19 10.71
N ASP A 285 -18.38 11.79 9.52
CA ASP A 285 -19.21 12.62 8.65
C ASP A 285 -20.61 12.81 9.27
N PRO A 286 -21.06 14.04 9.55
CA PRO A 286 -22.41 14.30 10.05
C PRO A 286 -23.53 13.74 9.15
N ALA A 287 -23.26 13.50 7.85
CA ALA A 287 -24.22 12.88 6.94
C ALA A 287 -24.50 11.40 7.27
N ASN A 288 -23.58 10.72 7.97
CA ASN A 288 -23.73 9.32 8.38
C ASN A 288 -24.48 9.17 9.70
N GLU A 289 -24.82 10.28 10.37
CA GLU A 289 -25.65 10.25 11.56
C GLU A 289 -27.06 9.82 11.17
N LYS A 290 -27.46 8.61 11.58
CA LYS A 290 -28.88 8.23 11.46
C LYS A 290 -29.69 9.18 12.34
N PRO A 291 -30.75 9.83 11.83
CA PRO A 291 -31.64 10.58 12.68
C PRO A 291 -32.20 9.64 13.75
N TYR A 292 -32.10 10.05 15.01
CA TYR A 292 -32.70 9.36 16.15
C TYR A 292 -34.23 9.39 16.02
N LEU A 293 -34.80 8.57 15.13
CA LEU A 293 -36.21 8.23 15.16
C LEU A 293 -36.36 7.08 16.14
N LYS A 294 -36.85 7.39 17.35
CA LYS A 294 -37.51 6.43 18.22
C LYS A 294 -38.78 5.94 17.52
N GLU A 295 -38.64 5.07 16.54
CA GLU A 295 -39.73 4.21 16.11
C GLU A 295 -39.39 2.80 16.57
N GLU A 296 -40.25 2.26 17.45
CA GLU A 296 -40.26 0.86 17.83
C GLU A 296 -40.42 0.02 16.56
N PHE A 297 -39.31 -0.41 15.96
CA PHE A 297 -39.35 -1.44 14.94
C PHE A 297 -39.64 -2.77 15.63
N SER A 298 -40.92 -3.15 15.58
CA SER A 298 -41.39 -4.54 15.66
C SER A 298 -40.52 -5.39 14.75
N ILE A 299 -39.67 -6.23 15.34
CA ILE A 299 -38.86 -7.22 14.65
C ILE A 299 -39.82 -8.18 13.95
N LEU A 300 -39.98 -8.05 12.63
CA LEU A 300 -40.44 -9.14 11.79
C LEU A 300 -39.27 -10.12 11.70
N GLN A 301 -39.21 -11.00 12.69
CA GLN A 301 -38.34 -12.15 12.73
C GLN A 301 -38.90 -13.14 11.70
N SER A 302 -38.53 -12.96 10.43
CA SER A 302 -38.64 -14.05 9.47
C SER A 302 -37.51 -15.02 9.76
N ASP A 303 -37.78 -15.96 10.66
CA ASP A 303 -36.98 -17.16 10.86
C ASP A 303 -36.92 -17.95 9.54
N ILE A 304 -35.91 -17.70 8.70
CA ILE A 304 -35.48 -18.67 7.69
C ILE A 304 -34.48 -19.59 8.38
N SER A 305 -35.02 -20.57 9.08
CA SER A 305 -34.27 -21.74 9.53
C SER A 305 -34.01 -22.63 8.31
N LEU A 306 -32.86 -22.47 7.65
CA LEU A 306 -32.32 -23.55 6.83
C LEU A 306 -31.81 -24.62 7.80
N GLY A 307 -32.59 -25.70 7.91
CA GLY A 307 -32.23 -26.84 8.74
C GLY A 307 -30.88 -27.38 8.32
N ASN A 308 -29.83 -27.03 9.08
CA ASN A 308 -28.64 -27.80 9.41
C ASN A 308 -27.54 -26.93 10.08
N GLY A 309 -27.87 -26.13 11.10
CA GLY A 309 -26.92 -25.69 12.13
C GLY A 309 -25.61 -24.96 11.73
N GLU A 310 -25.35 -24.68 10.46
CA GLU A 310 -24.19 -23.93 9.99
C GLU A 310 -24.54 -22.45 9.87
N LYS A 311 -23.80 -21.61 10.62
CA LYS A 311 -23.82 -20.15 10.42
C LYS A 311 -23.02 -19.84 9.16
N VAL A 312 -23.72 -19.58 8.05
CA VAL A 312 -23.12 -19.03 6.83
C VAL A 312 -22.85 -17.55 7.07
N TYR A 313 -21.59 -17.18 7.24
CA TYR A 313 -21.16 -15.78 7.16
C TYR A 313 -21.41 -15.29 5.73
N GLY A 314 -22.25 -14.27 5.60
CA GLY A 314 -22.79 -13.81 4.32
C GLY A 314 -21.69 -13.48 3.31
N THR A 315 -21.68 -14.20 2.19
CA THR A 315 -21.00 -13.81 0.97
C THR A 315 -21.76 -12.62 0.40
N SER A 316 -21.23 -11.41 0.53
CA SER A 316 -21.81 -10.24 -0.13
C SER A 316 -21.40 -10.27 -1.60
N TRP A 317 -22.26 -10.89 -2.39
CA TRP A 317 -22.30 -10.75 -3.84
C TRP A 317 -22.65 -9.30 -4.20
N THR A 318 -22.18 -8.83 -5.37
CA THR A 318 -22.95 -7.81 -6.10
C THR A 318 -24.40 -8.29 -6.22
N GLY A 319 -25.40 -7.41 -6.30
CA GLY A 319 -26.81 -7.79 -6.40
C GLY A 319 -27.18 -8.75 -7.55
N ASP A 320 -26.22 -9.15 -8.39
CA ASP A 320 -26.33 -10.10 -9.50
C ASP A 320 -25.53 -11.43 -9.33
N GLY A 321 -24.78 -11.64 -8.24
CA GLY A 321 -24.02 -12.88 -8.04
C GLY A 321 -22.65 -12.95 -8.73
N THR A 322 -21.99 -11.82 -9.03
CA THR A 322 -20.63 -11.81 -9.61
C THR A 322 -19.53 -11.56 -8.58
N GLN A 323 -18.40 -12.28 -8.72
CA GLN A 323 -17.25 -12.21 -7.81
C GLN A 323 -16.40 -10.97 -8.12
N LEU A 324 -16.01 -10.21 -7.09
CA LEU A 324 -15.01 -9.14 -7.21
C LEU A 324 -13.73 -9.75 -7.80
N THR A 325 -13.27 -9.19 -8.92
CA THR A 325 -12.01 -9.61 -9.55
C THR A 325 -10.98 -8.50 -9.38
N GLY A 326 -9.79 -8.90 -8.94
CA GLY A 326 -8.66 -8.01 -8.71
C GLY A 326 -7.43 -8.48 -9.48
N VAL A 327 -6.43 -7.60 -9.53
CA VAL A 327 -5.11 -7.89 -10.11
C VAL A 327 -4.07 -7.76 -9.02
N THR A 328 -3.01 -8.56 -9.03
CA THR A 328 -1.90 -8.33 -8.10
C THR A 328 -1.29 -6.95 -8.35
N GLN A 329 -0.79 -6.28 -7.31
CA GLN A 329 -0.18 -4.94 -7.48
C GLN A 329 0.88 -4.89 -8.58
N ARG A 330 1.68 -5.96 -8.66
CA ARG A 330 2.78 -6.06 -9.61
C ARG A 330 2.28 -6.19 -11.04
N ASP A 331 1.12 -6.82 -11.26
CA ASP A 331 0.58 -7.02 -12.60
C ASP A 331 -0.37 -5.89 -13.05
N ALA A 332 -0.83 -5.04 -12.13
CA ALA A 332 -1.67 -3.87 -12.44
C ALA A 332 -1.00 -2.91 -13.45
N ASP A 333 0.31 -2.71 -13.34
CA ASP A 333 1.09 -1.88 -14.27
C ASP A 333 1.17 -2.51 -15.68
N ILE A 334 1.36 -3.83 -15.75
CA ILE A 334 1.30 -4.56 -17.03
C ILE A 334 -0.11 -4.48 -17.63
N LEU A 335 -1.14 -4.59 -16.79
CA LEU A 335 -2.53 -4.48 -17.23
C LEU A 335 -2.80 -3.12 -17.89
N TYR A 336 -2.31 -2.03 -17.29
CA TYR A 336 -2.39 -0.70 -17.90
C TYR A 336 -1.73 -0.65 -19.29
N LEU A 337 -0.47 -1.09 -19.38
CA LEU A 337 0.28 -1.08 -20.65
C LEU A 337 -0.37 -1.95 -21.72
N TRP A 338 -0.92 -3.10 -21.31
CA TRP A 338 -1.65 -4.00 -22.20
C TRP A 338 -2.94 -3.36 -22.73
N HIS A 339 -3.72 -2.70 -21.88
CA HIS A 339 -4.93 -1.98 -22.30
C HIS A 339 -4.59 -0.78 -23.19
N LYS A 340 -3.52 -0.04 -22.87
CA LYS A 340 -2.98 1.05 -23.71
C LYS A 340 -2.63 0.52 -25.12
N PHE A 341 -1.87 -0.57 -25.21
CA PHE A 341 -1.52 -1.20 -26.48
C PHE A 341 -2.75 -1.69 -27.26
N LYS A 342 -3.69 -2.36 -26.60
CA LYS A 342 -4.91 -2.85 -27.26
C LYS A 342 -5.81 -1.75 -27.79
N ALA A 343 -5.92 -0.64 -27.05
CA ALA A 343 -6.79 0.47 -27.42
C ALA A 343 -6.19 1.33 -28.54
N SER A 344 -4.87 1.33 -28.73
CA SER A 344 -4.21 2.07 -29.81
C SER A 344 -4.57 1.52 -31.20
N GLN A 345 -4.70 2.45 -32.16
CA GLN A 345 -5.06 2.14 -33.55
C GLN A 345 -3.99 1.29 -34.24
N GLU A 346 -4.44 0.28 -35.01
CA GLU A 346 -3.56 -0.61 -35.76
C GLU A 346 -2.70 0.17 -36.77
N GLY A 347 -1.40 -0.12 -36.81
CA GLY A 347 -0.44 0.56 -37.68
C GLY A 347 -0.07 1.99 -37.27
N SER A 348 -0.52 2.48 -36.11
CA SER A 348 -0.15 3.82 -35.60
C SER A 348 1.13 3.82 -34.78
N ASP A 349 1.85 4.95 -34.78
CA ASP A 349 3.02 5.18 -33.92
C ASP A 349 2.67 5.02 -32.43
N SER A 350 1.45 5.41 -32.02
CA SER A 350 0.97 5.22 -30.65
C SER A 350 0.94 3.75 -30.25
N LYS A 351 0.53 2.85 -31.16
CA LYS A 351 0.50 1.41 -30.88
C LYS A 351 1.90 0.82 -30.81
N ALA A 352 2.79 1.23 -31.72
CA ALA A 352 4.19 0.83 -31.67
C ALA A 352 4.86 1.28 -30.37
N ASN A 353 4.69 2.54 -29.96
CA ASN A 353 5.23 3.05 -28.70
C ASN A 353 4.67 2.31 -27.48
N ALA A 354 3.36 2.03 -27.44
CA ALA A 354 2.75 1.27 -26.35
C ALA A 354 3.26 -0.19 -26.30
N GLN A 355 3.54 -0.79 -27.47
CA GLN A 355 4.13 -2.11 -27.57
C GLN A 355 5.57 -2.11 -27.04
N ASP A 356 6.38 -1.12 -27.41
CA ASP A 356 7.76 -0.96 -26.94
C ASP A 356 7.81 -0.74 -25.43
N GLU A 357 6.96 0.14 -24.88
CA GLU A 357 6.85 0.35 -23.43
C GLU A 357 6.51 -0.97 -22.68
N LEU A 358 5.53 -1.72 -23.18
CA LEU A 358 5.16 -3.02 -22.59
C LEU A 358 6.31 -4.02 -22.63
N PHE A 359 6.99 -4.16 -23.78
CA PHE A 359 8.10 -5.09 -23.91
C PHE A 359 9.31 -4.69 -23.09
N GLU A 360 9.60 -3.39 -22.95
CA GLU A 360 10.67 -2.91 -22.09
C GLU A 360 10.43 -3.26 -20.62
N VAL A 361 9.19 -3.08 -20.13
CA VAL A 361 8.83 -3.50 -18.77
C VAL A 361 8.98 -5.02 -18.59
N LEU A 362 8.45 -5.82 -19.52
CA LEU A 362 8.56 -7.29 -19.44
C LEU A 362 10.01 -7.77 -19.49
N ARG A 363 10.83 -7.18 -20.36
CA ARG A 363 12.26 -7.47 -20.48
C ARG A 363 12.99 -7.11 -19.20
N ARG A 364 12.72 -5.94 -18.61
CA ARG A 364 13.34 -5.52 -17.35
C ARG A 364 12.98 -6.45 -16.20
N ARG A 365 11.71 -6.87 -16.08
CA ARG A 365 11.28 -7.84 -15.07
C ARG A 365 12.02 -9.16 -15.18
N ARG A 366 12.10 -9.71 -16.40
CA ARG A 366 12.84 -10.94 -16.69
C ARG A 366 14.32 -10.80 -16.34
N GLN A 367 14.93 -9.68 -16.69
CA GLN A 367 16.34 -9.41 -16.37
C GLN A 367 16.57 -9.39 -14.85
N ILE A 368 15.72 -8.70 -14.09
CA ILE A 368 15.83 -8.65 -12.62
C ILE A 368 15.69 -10.05 -12.03
N ASP A 369 14.68 -10.81 -12.43
CA ASP A 369 14.45 -12.18 -11.95
C ASP A 369 15.68 -13.07 -12.22
N GLN A 370 16.19 -13.05 -13.46
CA GLN A 370 17.37 -13.82 -13.85
C GLN A 370 18.62 -13.40 -13.08
N SER A 371 18.86 -12.11 -12.91
CA SER A 371 20.02 -11.61 -12.18
C SER A 371 20.00 -12.05 -10.71
N VAL A 372 18.85 -11.96 -10.03
CA VAL A 372 18.73 -12.38 -8.62
C VAL A 372 18.97 -13.88 -8.48
N THR A 373 18.36 -14.70 -9.34
CA THR A 373 18.58 -16.16 -9.34
C THR A 373 20.04 -16.50 -9.57
N LEU A 374 20.67 -15.97 -10.63
CA LEU A 374 22.07 -16.25 -10.97
C LEU A 374 23.05 -15.80 -9.87
N ILE A 375 22.76 -14.69 -9.19
CA ILE A 375 23.54 -14.26 -8.02
C ILE A 375 23.42 -15.29 -6.89
N GLY A 376 22.21 -15.75 -6.60
CA GLY A 376 21.96 -16.78 -5.60
C GLY A 376 22.69 -18.09 -5.91
N GLU A 377 22.57 -18.57 -7.14
CA GLU A 377 23.27 -19.78 -7.63
C GLU A 377 24.79 -19.63 -7.54
N SER A 378 25.32 -18.45 -7.88
CA SER A 378 26.76 -18.16 -7.77
C SER A 378 27.25 -18.09 -6.32
N LEU A 379 26.37 -17.76 -5.36
CA LEU A 379 26.72 -17.67 -3.95
C LEU A 379 26.60 -19.00 -3.21
N PHE A 380 25.58 -19.81 -3.54
CA PHE A 380 25.17 -20.99 -2.76
C PHE A 380 25.11 -22.30 -3.56
N GLY A 381 25.18 -22.23 -4.89
CA GLY A 381 24.95 -23.36 -5.79
C GLY A 381 23.47 -23.54 -6.17
N GLU A 382 23.23 -24.11 -7.36
CA GLU A 382 21.90 -24.32 -7.94
C GLU A 382 20.98 -25.16 -7.04
N GLU A 383 21.51 -26.16 -6.34
CA GLU A 383 20.69 -27.05 -5.50
C GLU A 383 20.15 -26.36 -4.23
N GLN A 384 20.80 -25.30 -3.74
CA GLN A 384 20.47 -24.68 -2.45
C GLN A 384 19.73 -23.35 -2.58
N VAL A 385 19.83 -22.67 -3.72
CA VAL A 385 19.34 -21.30 -3.90
C VAL A 385 17.86 -21.15 -3.58
N ASP A 386 17.01 -22.04 -4.09
CA ASP A 386 15.56 -21.96 -3.89
C ASP A 386 15.17 -22.16 -2.42
N SER A 387 15.84 -23.08 -1.73
CA SER A 387 15.61 -23.31 -0.30
C SER A 387 16.04 -22.10 0.55
N ILE A 388 17.16 -21.46 0.20
CA ILE A 388 17.67 -20.29 0.93
C ILE A 388 16.79 -19.08 0.64
N PHE A 389 16.47 -18.79 -0.62
CA PHE A 389 15.63 -17.64 -0.99
C PHE A 389 14.17 -17.79 -0.54
N GLY A 390 13.67 -19.03 -0.47
CA GLY A 390 12.35 -19.35 0.04
C GLY A 390 12.23 -19.31 1.57
N MET A 391 13.34 -19.20 2.32
CA MET A 391 13.31 -19.23 3.78
C MET A 391 12.55 -18.03 4.35
N LYS A 392 11.49 -18.31 5.11
CA LYS A 392 10.65 -17.31 5.78
C LYS A 392 11.17 -17.12 7.21
N ARG A 393 11.43 -15.88 7.60
CA ARG A 393 11.89 -15.49 8.95
C ARG A 393 11.14 -14.27 9.44
N SER A 394 11.04 -14.14 10.76
CA SER A 394 10.54 -12.96 11.48
C SER A 394 11.50 -12.67 12.65
N PRO A 395 12.11 -11.47 12.76
CA PRO A 395 12.10 -10.42 11.72
C PRO A 395 12.71 -10.92 10.40
N LEU A 396 12.43 -10.24 9.30
CA LEU A 396 12.88 -10.62 7.95
C LEU A 396 14.41 -10.81 7.87
N VAL A 397 15.15 -9.89 8.48
CA VAL A 397 16.61 -9.86 8.51
C VAL A 397 17.09 -9.46 9.91
N ASP A 398 18.20 -10.04 10.34
CA ASP A 398 18.82 -9.70 11.62
C ASP A 398 19.61 -8.37 11.54
N ASP A 399 20.25 -8.12 10.38
CA ASP A 399 21.05 -6.93 10.10
C ASP A 399 20.47 -6.15 8.92
N TRP A 400 19.81 -5.03 9.23
CA TRP A 400 19.16 -4.16 8.25
C TRP A 400 20.16 -3.31 7.45
N ASP A 401 21.33 -3.00 8.02
CA ASP A 401 22.38 -2.29 7.30
C ASP A 401 23.03 -3.21 6.27
N CYS A 402 23.19 -4.50 6.62
CA CYS A 402 23.54 -5.53 5.64
C CYS A 402 22.50 -5.57 4.51
N LEU A 403 21.20 -5.62 4.80
CA LEU A 403 20.16 -5.70 3.76
C LEU A 403 20.21 -4.49 2.83
N LYS A 404 20.30 -3.27 3.36
CA LYS A 404 20.51 -2.03 2.59
C LYS A 404 21.75 -2.15 1.71
N GLY A 405 22.83 -2.69 2.26
CA GLY A 405 24.07 -2.99 1.55
C GLY A 405 23.92 -4.00 0.42
N MET A 406 23.14 -5.06 0.60
CA MET A 406 22.87 -6.07 -0.45
C MET A 406 22.06 -5.48 -1.59
N VAL A 407 21.06 -4.65 -1.29
CA VAL A 407 20.29 -3.89 -2.28
C VAL A 407 21.22 -2.98 -3.07
N GLN A 408 22.00 -2.14 -2.40
CA GLN A 408 22.94 -1.24 -3.05
C GLN A 408 23.94 -2.01 -3.92
N GLY A 409 24.49 -3.12 -3.40
CA GLY A 409 25.43 -3.95 -4.13
C GLY A 409 24.84 -4.61 -5.38
N PHE A 410 23.54 -4.93 -5.37
CA PHE A 410 22.81 -5.35 -6.56
C PHE A 410 22.64 -4.18 -7.54
N GLU A 411 22.09 -3.05 -7.07
CA GLU A 411 21.75 -1.91 -7.94
C GLU A 411 22.98 -1.24 -8.58
N ASP A 412 24.13 -1.24 -7.88
CA ASP A 412 25.44 -0.78 -8.36
C ASP A 412 25.88 -1.50 -9.66
N HIS A 413 25.43 -2.73 -9.89
CA HIS A 413 25.91 -3.60 -10.97
C HIS A 413 24.82 -4.10 -11.93
N CYS A 414 23.59 -4.25 -11.45
CA CYS A 414 22.46 -4.83 -12.19
C CYS A 414 21.40 -3.78 -12.57
N GLY A 415 21.60 -2.52 -12.15
CA GLY A 415 20.64 -1.43 -12.26
C GLY A 415 19.52 -1.53 -11.22
N SER A 416 18.65 -0.51 -11.19
CA SER A 416 17.61 -0.40 -10.16
C SER A 416 16.67 -1.61 -10.10
N LEU A 417 16.32 -2.04 -8.88
CA LEU A 417 15.30 -3.07 -8.68
C LEU A 417 13.92 -2.63 -9.18
N THR A 418 13.66 -1.33 -9.30
CA THR A 418 12.32 -0.75 -9.55
C THR A 418 11.30 -1.24 -8.50
N SER A 419 10.04 -0.83 -8.61
CA SER A 419 8.98 -1.33 -7.73
C SER A 419 8.73 -2.84 -7.91
N TYR A 420 8.99 -3.39 -9.10
CA TYR A 420 8.82 -4.83 -9.36
C TYR A 420 9.82 -5.69 -8.58
N GLY A 421 11.11 -5.32 -8.63
CA GLY A 421 12.20 -6.10 -8.05
C GLY A 421 12.19 -6.14 -6.53
N LEU A 422 11.39 -5.29 -5.86
CA LEU A 422 11.21 -5.34 -4.41
C LEU A 422 10.67 -6.71 -3.93
N LYS A 423 10.04 -7.50 -4.81
CA LYS A 423 9.67 -8.90 -4.51
C LYS A 423 10.86 -9.77 -4.08
N HIS A 424 12.06 -9.43 -4.53
CA HIS A 424 13.31 -10.18 -4.27
C HIS A 424 14.00 -9.79 -2.98
N MET A 425 13.44 -8.86 -2.21
CA MET A 425 14.04 -8.41 -0.95
C MET A 425 14.23 -9.53 0.07
N ARG A 426 13.38 -10.57 0.06
CA ARG A 426 13.58 -11.76 0.89
C ARG A 426 14.85 -12.52 0.49
N ALA A 427 15.13 -12.66 -0.81
CA ALA A 427 16.35 -13.30 -1.27
C ALA A 427 17.59 -12.53 -0.78
N LEU A 428 17.59 -11.20 -0.91
CA LEU A 428 18.67 -10.34 -0.43
C LEU A 428 18.82 -10.38 1.10
N ALA A 429 17.71 -10.42 1.84
CA ALA A 429 17.72 -10.62 3.29
C ALA A 429 18.31 -11.97 3.67
N ASN A 430 17.99 -13.03 2.94
CA ASN A 430 18.51 -14.36 3.20
C ASN A 430 20.00 -14.50 2.86
N ILE A 431 20.50 -13.72 1.89
CA ILE A 431 21.95 -13.58 1.66
C ILE A 431 22.63 -12.98 2.90
N CYS A 432 22.07 -11.93 3.50
CA CYS A 432 22.57 -11.35 4.75
C CYS A 432 22.51 -12.33 5.92
N ASN A 433 21.36 -12.98 6.10
CA ASN A 433 21.15 -13.96 7.16
C ASN A 433 22.09 -15.16 7.06
N ALA A 434 22.55 -15.52 5.85
CA ALA A 434 23.56 -16.55 5.62
C ALA A 434 25.01 -16.09 5.92
N GLY A 435 25.20 -14.85 6.39
CA GLY A 435 26.51 -14.29 6.74
C GLY A 435 27.40 -13.96 5.55
N ILE A 436 26.82 -13.75 4.36
CA ILE A 436 27.59 -13.36 3.17
C ILE A 436 28.07 -11.91 3.31
N ASP A 437 29.37 -11.68 3.12
CA ASP A 437 29.97 -10.34 3.12
C ASP A 437 29.51 -9.54 1.88
N ILE A 438 29.17 -8.26 2.08
CA ILE A 438 28.71 -7.35 1.03
C ILE A 438 29.69 -7.25 -0.15
N ARG A 439 31.00 -7.39 0.06
CA ARG A 439 32.01 -7.38 -1.01
C ARG A 439 31.88 -8.62 -1.89
N LYS A 440 31.55 -9.78 -1.30
CA LYS A 440 31.29 -11.01 -2.07
C LYS A 440 30.04 -10.84 -2.92
N MET A 441 28.96 -10.29 -2.34
CA MET A 441 27.74 -9.96 -3.09
C MET A 441 28.03 -9.03 -4.27
N ARG A 442 28.74 -7.91 -4.04
CA ARG A 442 29.11 -6.96 -5.11
C ARG A 442 29.93 -7.60 -6.22
N MET A 443 30.93 -8.39 -5.87
CA MET A 443 31.77 -9.10 -6.86
C MET A 443 30.95 -10.08 -7.70
N VAL A 444 30.04 -10.83 -7.08
CA VAL A 444 29.15 -11.75 -7.80
C VAL A 444 28.16 -10.99 -8.69
N ALA A 445 27.53 -9.94 -8.17
CA ALA A 445 26.62 -9.09 -8.94
C ALA A 445 27.33 -8.46 -10.15
N ALA A 446 28.56 -7.96 -9.98
CA ALA A 446 29.38 -7.44 -11.07
C ALA A 446 29.63 -8.52 -12.14
N ASN A 447 29.98 -9.75 -11.76
CA ASN A 447 30.22 -10.83 -12.73
C ASN A 447 28.94 -11.24 -13.47
N VAL A 448 27.83 -11.41 -12.75
CA VAL A 448 26.53 -11.83 -13.33
C VAL A 448 25.99 -10.75 -14.28
N CYS A 449 26.03 -9.49 -13.86
CA CYS A 449 25.37 -8.40 -14.58
C CYS A 449 26.25 -7.74 -15.65
N SER A 450 27.59 -7.87 -15.58
CA SER A 450 28.49 -7.43 -16.66
C SER A 450 28.37 -8.25 -17.95
N HIS A 451 28.00 -9.53 -17.84
CA HIS A 451 27.78 -10.40 -19.01
C HIS A 451 26.37 -10.22 -19.61
N GLY A 452 25.52 -9.38 -19.00
CA GLY A 452 24.16 -9.10 -19.46
C GLY A 452 24.07 -8.38 -20.81
N GLU A 453 25.12 -7.64 -21.22
CA GLU A 453 25.22 -7.10 -22.58
C GLU A 453 25.50 -8.20 -23.63
N SER A 454 26.02 -9.36 -23.22
CA SER A 454 26.36 -10.48 -24.12
C SER A 454 25.26 -11.53 -24.29
N LEU A 455 24.14 -11.43 -23.55
CA LEU A 455 22.96 -12.28 -23.75
C LEU A 455 22.19 -11.98 -25.06
N HIS A 456 22.60 -10.96 -25.82
CA HIS A 456 22.17 -10.77 -27.22
C HIS A 456 22.65 -11.88 -28.18
N ILE A 457 23.53 -12.80 -27.76
CA ILE A 457 24.12 -13.82 -28.65
C ILE A 457 23.41 -15.20 -28.57
N TRP A 458 22.52 -15.44 -27.60
CA TRP A 458 21.77 -16.71 -27.50
C TRP A 458 20.30 -16.64 -27.96
N GLY A 459 19.91 -15.55 -28.63
CA GLY A 459 18.60 -15.36 -29.26
C GLY A 459 18.40 -16.05 -30.62
N GLN A 460 19.21 -17.07 -30.96
CA GLN A 460 19.01 -17.89 -32.16
C GLN A 460 19.04 -19.37 -31.79
N ARG A 461 17.94 -19.89 -31.22
CA ARG A 461 17.55 -21.32 -31.32
C ARG A 461 16.22 -21.60 -30.63
N ILE A 462 15.14 -20.94 -31.03
CA ILE A 462 13.81 -21.57 -31.09
C ILE A 462 13.13 -20.96 -32.32
N GLN A 463 13.09 -21.73 -33.41
CA GLN A 463 12.15 -21.56 -34.53
C GLN A 463 10.84 -22.25 -34.17
#